data_AF-A0A9P7E9S9-F1
#
_entry.id   AF-A0A9P7E9S9-F1
#
_cell.length_a   1.000
_cell.length_b   1.000
_cell.length_c   1.000
_cell.angle_alpha   90.00
_cell.angle_beta   90.00
_cell.angle_gamma   90.00
#
_symmetry.space_group_name_H-M   'P 1'
#
loop_
_entity.id
_entity.type
_entity.pdbx_description
1 polymer ?
#
loop_
_entity_poly.entity_id
_entity_poly.type
_entity_poly.pdbx_seq_one_letter_code
_entity_poly.pdbx_strand_id
1 'polypeptide(L)'
;MHLLTTDPNLEQCPDFTSLSLQDSCLPLLSASVDDAQAATILRTIWTATNMAYKLQWQLQLDVAAHETTECKWLLAEAEAQCCITQDLQDAVLLDEDRKKNRIHHIPIPDRPHLSCAAETFIVSNFALCKLDKAQFIELYYWTNKGIADAQLDFKSVDDDSMV
;
A
#
# COMPACT_ATOMS: atom_id res chain seq x y z
N MET A 1 33.68 0.34 -24.24
CA MET A 1 33.79 1.34 -23.16
C MET A 1 34.44 0.63 -21.98
N HIS A 2 35.64 1.05 -21.54
CA HIS A 2 36.19 0.53 -20.29
C HIS A 2 35.39 1.12 -19.12
N LEU A 3 34.95 0.31 -18.17
CA LEU A 3 34.30 0.82 -16.96
C LEU A 3 35.38 1.31 -16.00
N LEU A 4 35.12 2.46 -15.36
CA LEU A 4 36.00 2.93 -14.29
C LEU A 4 35.57 2.19 -13.03
N THR A 5 36.53 1.73 -12.24
CA THR A 5 36.28 1.00 -10.98
C THR A 5 36.48 1.85 -9.75
N THR A 6 37.10 3.02 -9.90
CA THR A 6 37.40 3.98 -8.84
C THR A 6 36.83 5.35 -9.24
N ASP A 7 36.30 6.10 -8.27
CA ASP A 7 35.77 7.44 -8.50
C ASP A 7 36.89 8.46 -8.71
N PRO A 8 37.05 9.02 -9.93
CA PRO A 8 38.08 10.02 -10.23
C PRO A 8 37.89 11.36 -9.47
N ASN A 9 36.72 11.59 -8.86
CA ASN A 9 36.50 12.76 -8.01
C ASN A 9 37.26 12.70 -6.68
N LEU A 10 37.66 11.51 -6.25
CA LEU A 10 38.42 11.31 -5.01
C LEU A 10 39.94 11.45 -5.23
N GLU A 11 40.39 11.48 -6.48
CA GLU A 11 41.81 11.60 -6.81
C GLU A 11 42.31 13.05 -6.69
N GLN A 12 43.45 13.21 -6.04
CA GLN A 12 44.16 14.49 -5.93
C GLN A 12 45.33 14.53 -6.91
N CYS A 13 45.60 15.72 -7.45
CA CYS A 13 46.75 15.90 -8.34
C CYS A 13 48.04 15.60 -7.57
N PRO A 14 48.89 14.69 -8.07
CA PRO A 14 50.20 14.46 -7.47
C PRO A 14 51.03 15.75 -7.47
N ASP A 15 51.87 15.91 -6.46
CA ASP A 15 52.82 17.00 -6.41
C ASP A 15 54.07 16.67 -7.25
N PHE A 16 54.05 17.04 -8.52
CA PHE A 16 55.15 16.83 -9.46
C PHE A 16 56.41 17.67 -9.15
N THR A 17 56.36 18.55 -8.15
CA THR A 17 57.55 19.25 -7.64
C THR A 17 58.23 18.51 -6.48
N SER A 18 57.60 17.44 -5.97
CA SER A 18 58.17 16.59 -4.94
C SER A 18 59.32 15.75 -5.46
N LEU A 19 60.34 15.55 -4.62
CA LEU A 19 61.51 14.71 -4.93
C LEU A 19 61.10 13.27 -5.34
N SER A 20 59.99 12.77 -4.80
CA SER A 20 59.45 11.44 -5.09
C SER A 20 58.95 11.26 -6.53
N LEU A 21 58.63 12.34 -7.24
CA LEU A 21 58.12 12.31 -8.61
C LEU A 21 59.08 12.95 -9.61
N GLN A 22 60.30 13.27 -9.19
CA GLN A 22 61.31 13.89 -10.04
C GLN A 22 61.68 12.99 -11.24
N ASP A 23 61.69 11.67 -11.03
CA ASP A 23 61.88 10.67 -12.08
C ASP A 23 60.80 10.75 -13.18
N SER A 24 59.58 11.18 -12.84
CA SER A 24 58.50 11.37 -13.81
C SER A 24 58.70 12.63 -14.65
N CYS A 25 59.47 13.61 -14.15
CA CYS A 25 59.81 14.84 -14.85
C CYS A 25 61.02 14.68 -15.79
N LEU A 26 61.95 13.75 -15.49
CA LEU A 26 63.17 13.50 -16.27
C LEU A 26 62.95 13.37 -17.79
N PRO A 27 61.93 12.65 -18.31
CA PRO A 27 61.71 12.50 -19.74
C PRO A 27 61.31 13.81 -20.46
N LEU A 28 60.86 14.81 -19.71
CA LEU A 28 60.39 16.10 -20.23
C LEU A 28 61.47 17.19 -20.15
N LEU A 29 62.55 16.94 -19.42
CA LEU A 29 63.67 17.87 -19.31
C LEU A 29 64.43 17.95 -20.63
N SER A 30 64.71 19.18 -21.06
CA SER A 30 65.51 19.47 -22.24
C SER A 30 66.25 20.78 -22.03
N ALA A 31 67.18 21.14 -22.93
CA ALA A 31 67.93 22.39 -22.83
C ALA A 31 67.04 23.66 -22.74
N SER A 32 65.76 23.55 -23.10
CA SER A 32 64.77 24.63 -23.04
C SER A 32 63.68 24.47 -21.96
N VAL A 33 63.63 23.34 -21.25
CA VAL A 33 62.57 23.02 -20.29
C VAL A 33 63.18 22.67 -18.94
N ASP A 34 62.93 23.52 -17.96
CA ASP A 34 63.36 23.36 -16.57
C ASP A 34 62.35 22.53 -15.75
N ASP A 35 62.75 22.04 -14.58
CA ASP A 35 61.95 21.16 -13.70
C ASP A 35 60.56 21.75 -13.39
N ALA A 36 60.48 23.06 -13.15
CA ALA A 36 59.21 23.74 -12.88
C ALA A 36 58.26 23.70 -14.09
N GLN A 37 58.80 23.76 -15.31
CA GLN A 37 58.00 23.66 -16.53
C GLN A 37 57.54 22.23 -16.79
N ALA A 38 58.41 21.24 -16.57
CA ALA A 38 58.06 19.83 -16.66
C ALA A 38 56.92 19.46 -15.69
N ALA A 39 57.01 19.89 -14.43
CA ALA A 39 55.96 19.68 -13.43
C ALA A 39 54.63 20.35 -13.83
N THR A 40 54.69 21.52 -14.47
CA THR A 40 53.50 22.21 -14.98
C THR A 40 52.84 21.43 -16.13
N ILE A 41 53.63 20.88 -17.05
CA ILE A 41 53.15 20.05 -18.16
C ILE A 41 52.49 18.77 -17.63
N LEU A 42 53.10 18.09 -16.65
CA LEU A 42 52.51 16.89 -16.05
C LEU A 42 51.20 17.21 -15.33
N ARG A 43 51.15 18.34 -14.61
CA ARG A 43 49.92 18.81 -13.96
C ARG A 43 48.83 19.07 -14.98
N THR A 44 49.11 19.74 -16.11
CA THR A 44 48.09 19.99 -17.12
C THR A 44 47.59 18.70 -17.76
N ILE A 45 48.48 17.77 -18.10
CA ILE A 45 48.11 16.45 -18.63
C ILE A 45 47.25 15.68 -17.62
N TRP A 46 47.65 15.65 -16.34
CA TRP A 46 46.89 14.99 -15.29
C TRP A 46 45.50 15.61 -15.12
N THR A 47 45.39 16.95 -15.13
CA THR A 47 44.07 17.60 -15.01
C THR A 47 43.17 17.29 -16.19
N ALA A 48 43.69 17.31 -17.43
CA ALA A 48 42.91 17.00 -18.62
C ALA A 48 42.43 15.54 -18.63
N THR A 49 43.30 14.60 -18.26
CA THR A 49 42.96 13.18 -18.18
C THR A 49 41.96 12.90 -17.06
N ASN A 50 42.17 13.47 -15.87
CA ASN A 50 41.22 13.32 -14.76
C ASN A 50 39.85 13.94 -15.10
N MET A 51 39.80 15.08 -15.78
CA MET A 51 38.53 15.64 -16.27
C MET A 51 37.80 14.69 -17.23
N ALA A 52 38.51 14.05 -18.16
CA ALA A 52 37.92 13.06 -19.05
C ALA A 52 37.36 11.85 -18.28
N TYR A 53 38.09 11.35 -17.27
CA TYR A 53 37.61 10.27 -16.40
C TYR A 53 36.39 10.68 -15.59
N LYS A 54 36.33 11.90 -15.05
CA LYS A 54 35.14 12.41 -14.35
C LYS A 54 33.91 12.47 -15.25
N LEU A 55 34.07 12.90 -16.50
CA LEU A 55 32.96 12.87 -17.47
C LEU A 55 32.50 11.45 -17.76
N GLN A 56 33.44 10.52 -17.94
CA GLN A 56 33.12 9.11 -18.17
C GLN A 56 32.43 8.46 -16.96
N TRP A 57 32.88 8.80 -15.75
CA TRP A 57 32.26 8.36 -14.50
C TRP A 57 30.83 8.89 -14.36
N GLN A 58 30.62 10.18 -14.65
CA GLN A 58 29.27 10.77 -14.62
C GLN A 58 28.33 10.07 -15.61
N LEU A 59 28.79 9.79 -16.83
CA LEU A 59 28.02 9.03 -17.80
C LEU A 59 27.65 7.63 -17.30
N GLN A 60 28.56 6.94 -16.59
CA GLN A 60 28.27 5.63 -16.01
C GLN A 60 27.20 5.72 -14.93
N LEU A 61 27.27 6.74 -14.07
CA LEU A 61 26.25 6.98 -13.04
C LEU A 61 24.89 7.30 -13.67
N ASP A 62 24.86 8.14 -14.70
CA ASP A 62 23.62 8.54 -15.39
C ASP A 62 22.98 7.33 -16.08
N VAL A 63 23.78 6.48 -16.75
CA VAL A 63 23.31 5.24 -17.36
C VAL A 63 22.77 4.28 -16.30
N ALA A 64 23.52 4.05 -15.21
CA ALA A 64 23.06 3.18 -14.13
C ALA A 64 21.77 3.70 -13.48
N ALA A 65 21.67 5.01 -13.27
CA ALA A 65 20.46 5.64 -12.75
C ALA A 65 19.28 5.41 -13.69
N HIS A 66 19.46 5.68 -14.99
CA HIS A 66 18.43 5.46 -16.00
C HIS A 66 17.99 3.99 -16.07
N GLU A 67 18.93 3.04 -16.09
CA GLU A 67 18.63 1.62 -16.09
C GLU A 67 17.84 1.21 -14.84
N THR A 68 18.21 1.71 -13.66
CA THR A 68 17.45 1.39 -12.43
C THR A 68 16.04 1.98 -12.47
N THR A 69 15.83 3.17 -13.04
CA THR A 69 14.50 3.76 -13.16
C THR A 69 13.64 2.99 -14.16
N GLU A 70 14.19 2.61 -15.30
CA GLU A 70 13.50 1.83 -16.33
C GLU A 70 13.11 0.44 -15.80
N CYS A 71 14.04 -0.26 -15.14
CA CYS A 71 13.75 -1.56 -14.52
C CYS A 71 12.63 -1.48 -13.49
N LYS A 72 12.62 -0.42 -12.65
CA LYS A 72 11.54 -0.20 -11.68
C LYS A 72 10.20 0.07 -12.36
N TRP A 73 10.21 0.88 -13.43
CA TRP A 73 9.01 1.19 -14.18
C TRP A 73 8.42 -0.06 -14.85
N LEU A 74 9.27 -0.86 -15.52
CA LEU A 74 8.85 -2.12 -16.15
C LEU A 74 8.30 -3.13 -15.14
N LEU A 75 8.90 -3.21 -13.95
CA LEU A 75 8.43 -4.11 -12.90
C LEU A 75 7.06 -3.66 -12.37
N ALA A 76 6.87 -2.37 -12.11
CA ALA A 76 5.58 -1.82 -11.69
C ALA A 76 4.47 -2.03 -12.74
N GLU A 77 4.80 -1.83 -14.02
CA GLU A 77 3.87 -2.06 -15.12
C GLU A 77 3.49 -3.55 -15.24
N ALA A 78 4.46 -4.46 -15.09
CA ALA A 78 4.21 -5.89 -15.10
C ALA A 78 3.33 -6.34 -13.90
N GLU A 79 3.58 -5.78 -12.71
CA GLU A 79 2.74 -6.03 -11.53
C GLU A 79 1.31 -5.51 -11.74
N ALA A 80 1.14 -4.31 -12.28
CA ALA A 80 -0.18 -3.75 -12.59
C ALA A 80 -0.93 -4.62 -13.60
N GLN A 81 -0.27 -5.08 -14.65
CA GLN A 81 -0.86 -6.01 -15.62
C GLN A 81 -1.24 -7.34 -14.98
N CYS A 82 -0.39 -7.88 -14.10
CA CYS A 82 -0.70 -9.11 -13.38
C CYS A 82 -1.95 -8.95 -12.51
N CYS A 83 -2.06 -7.87 -11.72
CA CYS A 83 -3.24 -7.57 -10.93
C CYS A 83 -4.50 -7.47 -11.79
N ILE A 84 -4.46 -6.74 -12.91
CA ILE A 84 -5.61 -6.64 -13.82
C ILE A 84 -6.01 -8.02 -14.36
N THR A 85 -5.04 -8.86 -14.75
CA THR A 85 -5.35 -10.20 -15.24
C THR A 85 -5.95 -11.09 -14.16
N GLN A 86 -5.49 -10.99 -12.91
CA GLN A 86 -6.04 -11.71 -11.78
C GLN A 86 -7.48 -11.25 -11.49
N ASP A 87 -7.73 -9.94 -11.42
CA ASP A 87 -9.07 -9.39 -11.22
C ASP A 87 -10.06 -9.85 -12.30
N LEU A 88 -9.62 -9.91 -13.56
CA LEU A 88 -10.43 -10.42 -14.66
C LEU A 88 -10.71 -11.92 -14.52
N GLN A 89 -9.71 -12.72 -14.13
CA GLN A 89 -9.89 -14.15 -13.88
C GLN A 89 -10.87 -14.40 -12.73
N ASP A 90 -10.70 -13.68 -11.63
CA ASP A 90 -11.57 -13.77 -10.46
C ASP A 90 -13.00 -13.34 -10.80
N ALA A 91 -13.18 -12.28 -11.58
CA ALA A 91 -14.50 -11.85 -12.05
C ALA A 91 -15.17 -12.92 -12.93
N VAL A 92 -14.42 -13.58 -13.81
CA VAL A 92 -14.92 -14.71 -14.62
C VAL A 92 -15.32 -15.89 -13.73
N LEU A 93 -14.48 -16.25 -12.75
CA LEU A 93 -14.79 -17.32 -11.80
C LEU A 93 -16.04 -17.03 -10.98
N LEU A 94 -16.20 -15.79 -10.50
CA LEU A 94 -17.40 -15.37 -9.78
C LEU A 94 -18.66 -15.41 -10.65
N ASP A 95 -18.58 -15.03 -11.93
CA ASP A 95 -19.71 -15.12 -12.86
C ASP A 95 -20.09 -16.58 -13.15
N GLU A 96 -19.09 -17.46 -13.33
CA GLU A 96 -19.33 -18.89 -13.46
C GLU A 96 -19.96 -19.51 -12.21
N ASP A 97 -19.48 -19.13 -11.02
CA ASP A 97 -20.05 -19.57 -9.76
C ASP A 97 -21.50 -19.10 -9.60
N ARG A 98 -21.78 -17.83 -9.91
CA ARG A 98 -23.15 -17.28 -9.91
C ARG A 98 -24.09 -18.04 -10.85
N LYS A 99 -23.60 -18.45 -12.03
CA LYS A 99 -24.39 -19.24 -12.98
C LYS A 99 -24.68 -20.65 -12.46
N LYS A 100 -23.68 -21.33 -11.88
CA LYS A 100 -23.80 -22.71 -11.36
C LYS A 100 -24.61 -22.75 -10.05
N ASN A 101 -24.41 -21.77 -9.17
CA ASN A 101 -24.97 -21.70 -7.83
C ASN A 101 -26.06 -20.61 -7.70
N ARG A 102 -26.88 -20.45 -8.73
CA ARG A 102 -27.87 -19.36 -8.84
C ARG A 102 -28.79 -19.22 -7.61
N ILE A 103 -29.13 -20.33 -6.95
CA ILE A 103 -30.00 -20.35 -5.75
C ILE A 103 -29.33 -19.66 -4.55
N HIS A 104 -28.01 -19.77 -4.42
CA HIS A 104 -27.26 -19.14 -3.33
C HIS A 104 -26.96 -17.66 -3.57
N HIS A 105 -27.07 -17.20 -4.83
CA HIS A 105 -26.80 -15.82 -5.25
C HIS A 105 -28.08 -15.00 -5.52
N ILE A 106 -29.22 -15.43 -4.98
CA ILE A 106 -30.48 -14.67 -5.09
C ILE A 106 -30.33 -13.41 -4.22
N PRO A 107 -30.48 -12.20 -4.78
CA PRO A 107 -30.43 -10.97 -4.01
C PRO A 107 -31.54 -10.99 -2.96
N ILE A 108 -31.17 -10.83 -1.69
CA ILE A 108 -32.14 -10.69 -0.60
C ILE A 108 -32.81 -9.33 -0.80
N PRO A 109 -34.14 -9.26 -0.95
CA PRO A 109 -34.83 -7.98 -1.06
C PRO A 109 -34.53 -7.16 0.18
N ASP A 110 -34.19 -5.88 -0.02
CA ASP A 110 -34.10 -4.91 1.06
C ASP A 110 -35.52 -4.69 1.59
N ARG A 111 -35.90 -5.53 2.56
CA ARG A 111 -37.16 -5.36 3.29
C ARG A 111 -36.89 -4.31 4.33
N PRO A 112 -37.77 -3.31 4.49
CA PRO A 112 -37.64 -2.40 5.61
C PRO A 112 -37.50 -3.26 6.86
N HIS A 113 -36.37 -3.09 7.57
CA HIS A 113 -36.26 -3.60 8.92
C HIS A 113 -37.53 -3.17 9.62
N LEU A 114 -38.25 -4.11 10.25
CA LEU A 114 -39.38 -3.77 11.11
C LEU A 114 -38.85 -2.74 12.08
N SER A 115 -39.13 -1.47 11.80
CA SER A 115 -38.70 -0.37 12.64
C SER A 115 -39.30 -0.69 13.98
N CYS A 116 -38.46 -0.75 14.99
CA CYS A 116 -38.84 -1.03 16.38
C CYS A 116 -39.95 -0.06 16.90
N ALA A 117 -40.37 0.92 16.08
CA ALA A 117 -41.49 1.84 16.30
C ALA A 117 -42.89 1.25 16.03
N ALA A 118 -43.02 0.13 15.30
CA ALA A 118 -44.25 -0.66 15.36
C ALA A 118 -44.02 -1.71 16.44
N GLU A 119 -44.46 -1.43 17.67
CA GLU A 119 -44.41 -2.33 18.83
C GLU A 119 -44.95 -3.71 18.43
N THR A 120 -44.05 -4.56 17.94
CA THR A 120 -44.37 -5.94 17.61
C THR A 120 -44.25 -6.67 18.92
N PHE A 121 -45.23 -6.49 19.81
CA PHE A 121 -45.35 -7.30 21.00
C PHE A 121 -45.53 -8.74 20.51
N ILE A 122 -44.52 -9.58 20.72
CA ILE A 122 -44.60 -11.01 20.44
C ILE A 122 -45.52 -11.69 21.46
N VAL A 123 -45.66 -11.07 22.65
CA VAL A 123 -46.37 -11.59 23.81
C VAL A 123 -47.02 -10.43 24.56
N SER A 124 -48.21 -10.65 25.12
CA SER A 124 -48.86 -9.65 25.98
C SER A 124 -48.15 -9.49 27.33
N ASN A 125 -48.21 -8.31 27.94
CA ASN A 125 -47.66 -8.07 29.29
C ASN A 125 -48.29 -9.00 30.34
N PHE A 126 -49.59 -9.31 30.19
CA PHE A 126 -50.28 -10.28 31.04
C PHE A 126 -49.62 -11.66 31.02
N ALA A 127 -49.29 -12.16 29.82
CA ALA A 127 -48.59 -13.41 29.67
C ALA A 127 -47.16 -13.34 30.23
N LEU A 128 -46.43 -12.24 30.03
CA LEU A 128 -45.11 -12.06 30.65
C LEU A 128 -45.18 -12.13 32.19
N CYS A 129 -46.11 -11.41 32.82
CA CYS A 129 -46.27 -11.44 34.28
C CYS A 129 -46.63 -12.82 34.83
N LYS A 130 -47.39 -13.63 34.08
CA LYS A 130 -47.69 -15.00 34.50
C LYS A 130 -46.51 -15.94 34.29
N LEU A 131 -45.68 -15.74 33.26
CA LEU A 131 -44.46 -16.51 33.04
C LEU A 131 -43.44 -16.26 34.15
N ASP A 132 -43.29 -15.00 34.59
CA ASP A 132 -42.43 -14.65 35.72
C ASP A 132 -42.86 -15.34 37.02
N LYS A 133 -44.17 -15.59 37.15
CA LYS A 133 -44.75 -16.34 38.28
C LYS A 133 -44.80 -17.85 38.05
N ALA A 134 -44.21 -18.34 36.95
CA ALA A 134 -44.26 -19.74 36.49
C ALA A 134 -45.69 -20.33 36.43
N GLN A 135 -46.67 -19.49 36.10
CA GLN A 135 -48.08 -19.87 36.00
C GLN A 135 -48.43 -20.29 34.58
N PHE A 136 -49.41 -21.19 34.47
CA PHE A 136 -49.96 -21.59 33.18
C PHE A 136 -50.61 -20.40 32.46
N ILE A 137 -50.37 -20.31 31.16
CA ILE A 137 -50.90 -19.30 30.24
C ILE A 137 -51.32 -19.98 28.96
N GLU A 138 -52.47 -19.57 28.45
CA GLU A 138 -52.96 -20.03 27.15
C GLU A 138 -52.19 -19.39 25.99
N LEU A 139 -51.89 -20.20 24.98
CA LEU A 139 -51.29 -19.76 23.71
C LEU A 139 -52.08 -18.64 23.01
N TYR A 140 -53.36 -18.50 23.34
CA TYR A 140 -54.21 -17.41 22.86
C TYR A 140 -53.57 -16.02 23.06
N TYR A 141 -52.93 -15.78 24.21
CA TYR A 141 -52.28 -14.51 24.56
C TYR A 141 -50.97 -14.21 23.80
N TRP A 142 -50.56 -15.11 22.90
CA TRP A 142 -49.45 -14.95 21.95
C TRP A 142 -49.93 -14.60 20.54
N THR A 143 -51.24 -14.55 20.33
CA THR A 143 -51.83 -14.12 19.06
C THR A 143 -52.07 -12.61 19.06
N ASN A 144 -52.05 -11.98 17.88
CA ASN A 144 -52.33 -10.53 17.77
C ASN A 144 -53.65 -10.13 18.44
N LYS A 145 -54.67 -11.01 18.42
CA LYS A 145 -55.96 -10.78 19.08
C LYS A 145 -55.84 -10.85 20.60
N GLY A 146 -55.25 -11.92 21.13
CA GLY A 146 -55.05 -12.07 22.57
C GLY A 146 -54.13 -11.00 23.16
N ILE A 147 -53.20 -10.46 22.37
CA ILE A 147 -52.35 -9.33 22.78
C ILE A 147 -53.16 -8.04 22.92
N ALA A 148 -54.03 -7.74 21.96
CA ALA A 148 -54.90 -6.57 22.02
C ALA A 148 -55.89 -6.65 23.20
N ASP A 149 -56.52 -7.81 23.40
CA ASP A 149 -57.49 -8.01 24.48
C ASP A 149 -56.83 -7.91 25.86
N ALA A 150 -55.66 -8.52 26.04
CA ALA A 150 -54.91 -8.41 27.29
C ALA A 150 -54.43 -6.97 27.60
N GLN A 151 -54.17 -6.14 26.58
CA GLN A 151 -53.84 -4.73 26.79
C GLN A 151 -55.03 -3.89 27.26
N LEU A 152 -56.25 -4.26 26.87
CA LEU A 152 -57.48 -3.62 27.33
C LEU A 152 -57.80 -4.02 28.78
N ASP A 153 -57.68 -5.31 29.10
CA ASP A 153 -57.95 -5.83 30.44
C ASP A 153 -56.87 -5.45 31.47
N PHE A 154 -55.59 -5.40 31.08
CA PHE A 154 -54.53 -4.97 31.99
C PHE A 154 -54.69 -3.50 32.42
N LYS A 155 -55.23 -2.64 31.55
CA LYS A 155 -55.51 -1.23 31.87
C LYS A 155 -56.74 -1.03 32.75
N SER A 156 -57.66 -1.99 32.81
CA SER A 156 -58.88 -1.90 33.63
C SER A 156 -58.70 -2.43 35.06
N VAL A 157 -57.64 -3.21 35.31
CA VAL A 157 -57.34 -3.80 36.63
C VAL A 157 -56.42 -2.92 37.49
N ASP A 158 -55.79 -1.88 36.92
CA ASP A 158 -54.85 -0.99 37.63
C ASP A 158 -55.52 0.21 38.33
N ASP A 159 -56.86 0.22 38.44
CA ASP A 159 -57.65 1.28 39.13
C ASP A 159 -58.09 0.87 40.57
N ASP A 160 -57.55 -0.24 41.12
CA ASP A 160 -57.77 -0.62 42.52
C ASP A 160 -56.48 -0.57 43.34
N SER A 161 -55.83 0.61 43.29
CA SER A 161 -54.89 1.06 44.32
C SER A 161 -55.42 2.33 44.99
N MET A 162 -56.48 2.15 45.79
CA MET A 162 -56.92 3.14 46.78
C MET A 162 -56.56 2.62 48.19
N VAL A 163 -55.57 3.30 48.80
CA VAL A 163 -55.23 3.43 50.24
C VAL A 163 -55.49 2.24 51.18
#